data_AF-A0A942GGX9-F1
#
_entry.id   AF-A0A942GGX9-F1
#
_cell.length_a   1.000
_cell.length_b   1.000
_cell.length_c   1.000
_cell.angle_alpha   90.00
_cell.angle_beta   90.00
_cell.angle_gamma   90.00
#
_symmetry.space_group_name_H-M   'P 1'
#
loop_
_entity.id
_entity.type
_entity.pdbx_description
1 polymer ?
#
loop_
_entity_poly.entity_id
_entity_poly.type
_entity_poly.pdbx_seq_one_letter_code
_entity_poly.pdbx_strand_id
1 'polypeptide(L)'
;MRLHRLTGAFLAGYRNANTRTSYLQQLHRWFAWCAAHQLDPLHVERTHVELYLRWFERQVGSINTVCHGIFVLAAFYRWLVQAGLLDTTPIAAVRRPTRPSDPT
;
A
#
# COMPACT_ATOMS: atom_id res chain seq x y z
N MET A 1 7.97 -0.06 16.39
CA MET A 1 9.00 0.97 16.09
C MET A 1 9.69 0.80 14.73
N ARG A 2 9.91 -0.42 14.20
CA ARG A 2 10.60 -0.63 12.92
C ARG A 2 9.93 0.01 11.69
N LEU A 3 8.61 -0.15 11.54
CA LEU A 3 7.87 0.37 10.38
C LEU A 3 7.90 1.90 10.25
N HIS A 4 7.80 2.65 11.35
CA HIS A 4 7.85 4.12 11.27
C HIS A 4 9.17 4.61 10.66
N ARG A 5 10.29 3.95 11.00
CA ARG A 5 11.61 4.32 10.48
C ARG A 5 11.72 4.03 8.99
N LEU A 6 11.22 2.86 8.57
CA LEU A 6 11.18 2.47 7.15
C LEU A 6 10.30 3.41 6.33
N THR A 7 9.14 3.79 6.87
CA THR A 7 8.28 4.80 6.25
C THR A 7 8.98 6.16 6.15
N GLY A 8 9.64 6.62 7.21
CA GLY A 8 10.41 7.86 7.18
C GLY A 8 11.51 7.85 6.12
N ALA A 9 12.29 6.77 6.04
CA ALA A 9 13.35 6.59 5.06
C ALA A 9 12.81 6.53 3.62
N PHE A 10 11.72 5.81 3.37
CA PHE A 10 11.03 5.78 2.10
C PHE A 10 10.53 7.19 1.68
N LEU A 11 9.88 7.90 2.60
CA LEU A 11 9.32 9.22 2.33
C LEU A 11 10.39 10.32 2.15
N ALA A 12 11.59 10.14 2.73
CA ALA A 12 12.70 11.07 2.56
C ALA A 12 13.16 11.22 1.10
N GLY A 13 12.90 10.22 0.25
CA GLY A 13 13.17 10.30 -1.19
C GLY A 13 12.24 11.24 -1.98
N TYR A 14 11.13 11.69 -1.40
CA TYR A 14 10.15 12.54 -2.08
C TYR A 14 10.24 14.00 -1.62
N ARG A 15 10.51 14.91 -2.56
CA ARG A 15 10.63 16.36 -2.27
C ARG A 15 9.29 17.03 -1.96
N ASN A 16 8.22 16.59 -2.61
CA ASN A 16 6.90 17.21 -2.48
C ASN A 16 6.24 16.84 -1.14
N ALA A 17 5.88 17.84 -0.33
CA ALA A 17 5.22 17.66 0.96
C ALA A 17 3.85 16.99 0.86
N ASN A 18 3.05 17.36 -0.15
CA ASN A 18 1.73 16.75 -0.39
C ASN A 18 1.85 15.27 -0.77
N THR A 19 2.84 14.92 -1.59
CA THR A 19 3.15 13.52 -1.91
C THR A 19 3.51 12.74 -0.64
N ARG A 20 4.39 13.29 0.21
CA ARG A 20 4.78 12.64 1.47
C ARG A 20 3.59 12.42 2.40
N THR A 21 2.75 13.44 2.61
CA THR A 21 1.56 13.34 3.45
C THR A 21 0.57 12.31 2.91
N SER A 22 0.30 12.37 1.60
CA SER A 22 -0.62 11.43 0.96
C SER A 22 -0.12 9.99 1.07
N TYR A 23 1.16 9.74 0.82
CA TYR A 23 1.75 8.41 0.93
C TYR A 23 1.74 7.90 2.37
N LEU A 24 2.07 8.77 3.33
CA LEU A 24 2.02 8.45 4.76
C LEU A 24 0.62 8.00 5.18
N GLN A 25 -0.42 8.71 4.75
CA GLN A 25 -1.81 8.35 5.05
C GLN A 25 -2.18 6.97 4.49
N GLN A 26 -1.78 6.67 3.24
CA GLN A 26 -2.03 5.38 2.63
C GLN A 26 -1.28 4.24 3.37
N LEU A 27 -0.03 4.47 3.77
CA LEU A 27 0.76 3.49 4.52
C LEU A 27 0.21 3.27 5.94
N HIS A 28 -0.20 4.32 6.64
CA HIS A 28 -0.83 4.20 7.96
C HIS A 28 -2.11 3.37 7.89
N ARG A 29 -2.96 3.59 6.88
CA ARG A 29 -4.18 2.79 6.71
C ARG A 29 -3.86 1.32 6.50
N TRP A 30 -2.88 1.01 5.65
CA TRP A 30 -2.42 -0.35 5.41
C TRP A 30 -1.87 -1.00 6.69
N PHE A 31 -0.98 -0.31 7.42
CA PHE A 31 -0.41 -0.85 8.65
C PHE A 31 -1.46 -1.05 9.75
N ALA A 32 -2.44 -0.15 9.86
CA ALA A 32 -3.55 -0.31 10.78
C ALA A 32 -4.39 -1.54 10.44
N TRP A 33 -4.64 -1.78 9.15
CA TRP A 33 -5.34 -2.97 8.69
C TRP A 33 -4.53 -4.25 9.00
N CYS A 34 -3.24 -4.29 8.67
CA CYS A 34 -2.38 -5.42 9.04
C CYS A 34 -2.41 -5.70 10.55
N ALA A 35 -2.28 -4.66 11.38
CA ALA A 35 -2.32 -4.80 12.83
C ALA A 35 -3.66 -5.37 13.34
N ALA A 36 -4.79 -4.90 12.79
CA ALA A 36 -6.11 -5.41 13.12
C ALA A 36 -6.32 -6.89 12.76
N HIS A 37 -5.55 -7.38 11.79
CA HIS A 37 -5.56 -8.78 11.32
C HIS A 37 -4.34 -9.59 11.78
N GLN A 38 -3.56 -9.08 12.75
CA GLN A 38 -2.38 -9.76 13.31
C GLN A 38 -1.32 -10.14 12.25
N LEU A 39 -1.20 -9.33 11.19
CA LEU A 39 -0.23 -9.50 10.13
C LEU A 39 0.97 -8.57 10.35
N ASP A 40 2.18 -9.08 10.09
CA ASP A 40 3.36 -8.23 9.94
C ASP A 40 3.42 -7.70 8.49
N PRO A 41 3.35 -6.38 8.25
CA PRO A 41 3.46 -5.80 6.91
C PRO A 41 4.73 -6.17 6.14
N LEU A 42 5.80 -6.63 6.81
CA LEU A 42 7.02 -7.10 6.15
C LEU A 42 6.95 -8.57 5.71
N HIS A 43 5.99 -9.33 6.23
CA HIS A 43 5.81 -10.77 5.95
C HIS A 43 4.42 -11.08 5.35
N VAL A 44 3.72 -10.07 4.83
CA VAL A 44 2.44 -10.29 4.16
C VAL A 44 2.63 -10.99 2.82
N GLU A 45 1.77 -11.97 2.57
CA GLU A 45 1.58 -12.53 1.24
C GLU A 45 0.63 -11.72 0.36
N ARG A 46 0.66 -12.00 -0.94
CA ARG A 46 -0.25 -11.44 -1.95
C ARG A 46 -1.72 -11.50 -1.54
N THR A 47 -2.15 -12.62 -0.96
CA THR A 47 -3.56 -12.84 -0.57
C THR A 47 -4.01 -11.81 0.47
N HIS A 48 -3.14 -11.44 1.41
CA HIS A 48 -3.45 -10.38 2.39
C HIS A 48 -3.63 -9.02 1.73
N VAL A 49 -2.80 -8.71 0.71
CA VAL A 49 -2.94 -7.47 -0.06
C VAL A 49 -4.26 -7.46 -0.84
N GLU A 50 -4.64 -8.57 -1.49
CA GLU A 50 -5.92 -8.68 -2.20
C GLU A 50 -7.12 -8.52 -1.24
N LEU A 51 -7.06 -9.10 -0.04
CA LEU A 51 -8.08 -8.95 0.99
C LEU A 51 -8.20 -7.50 1.46
N TYR A 52 -7.07 -6.84 1.72
CA TYR A 52 -7.06 -5.43 2.08
C TYR A 52 -7.66 -4.55 0.98
N LEU A 53 -7.33 -4.77 -0.29
CA LEU A 53 -7.86 -3.94 -1.37
C LEU A 53 -9.37 -4.06 -1.50
N ARG A 54 -9.92 -5.27 -1.35
CA ARG A 54 -11.38 -5.48 -1.31
C ARG A 54 -12.04 -4.80 -0.12
N TRP A 55 -11.39 -4.83 1.04
CA TRP A 55 -11.87 -4.09 2.21
C TRP A 55 -11.78 -2.57 1.97
N PHE A 56 -10.65 -2.09 1.47
CA PHE A 56 -10.34 -0.68 1.26
C PHE A 56 -11.30 -0.03 0.26
N GLU A 57 -11.61 -0.73 -0.83
CA GLU A 57 -12.60 -0.30 -1.82
C GLU A 57 -13.96 0.00 -1.17
N ARG A 58 -14.43 -0.87 -0.27
CA ARG A 58 -15.67 -0.65 0.49
C ARG A 58 -15.58 0.50 1.49
N GLN A 59 -14.38 0.87 1.94
CA GLN A 59 -14.20 1.94 2.94
C GLN A 59 -14.14 3.34 2.35
N VAL A 60 -13.59 3.50 1.14
CA VAL A 60 -13.37 4.85 0.55
C VAL A 60 -14.40 5.24 -0.50
N GLY A 61 -15.14 4.30 -1.08
CA GLY A 61 -16.15 4.59 -2.11
C GLY A 61 -15.61 5.27 -3.37
N SER A 62 -14.28 5.34 -3.54
CA SER A 62 -13.60 6.10 -4.59
C SER A 62 -12.52 5.24 -5.24
N ILE A 63 -12.75 4.85 -6.50
CA ILE A 63 -11.81 4.05 -7.31
C ILE A 63 -10.44 4.74 -7.42
N ASN A 64 -10.41 6.06 -7.60
CA ASN A 64 -9.17 6.83 -7.68
C ASN A 64 -8.35 6.72 -6.39
N THR A 65 -9.01 6.75 -5.24
CA THR A 65 -8.37 6.61 -3.93
C THR A 65 -7.82 5.19 -3.74
N VAL A 66 -8.55 4.17 -4.20
CA VAL A 66 -8.09 2.77 -4.20
C VAL A 66 -6.85 2.61 -5.08
N CYS A 67 -6.90 3.07 -6.33
CA CYS A 67 -5.79 3.04 -7.27
C CYS A 67 -4.55 3.75 -6.73
N HIS A 68 -4.73 4.91 -6.08
CA HIS A 68 -3.65 5.63 -5.42
C HIS A 68 -3.05 4.81 -4.26
N GLY A 69 -3.89 4.19 -3.43
CA GLY A 69 -3.42 3.28 -2.38
C GLY A 69 -2.59 2.11 -2.91
N ILE A 70 -3.05 1.46 -3.98
CA ILE A 70 -2.29 0.39 -4.65
C ILE A 70 -0.93 0.91 -5.12
N PHE A 71 -0.90 2.08 -5.74
CA PHE A 71 0.33 2.68 -6.23
C PHE A 71 1.32 2.96 -5.10
N VAL A 72 0.86 3.54 -3.98
CA VAL A 72 1.71 3.81 -2.81
C VAL A 72 2.26 2.52 -2.20
N LEU A 73 1.41 1.50 -2.01
CA LEU A 73 1.88 0.20 -1.51
C LEU A 73 2.92 -0.41 -2.45
N ALA A 74 2.68 -0.33 -3.75
CA ALA A 74 3.60 -0.87 -4.73
C ALA A 74 4.95 -0.14 -4.72
N ALA A 75 4.94 1.19 -4.56
CA ALA A 75 6.15 1.98 -4.42
C ALA A 75 6.92 1.63 -3.13
N PHE A 76 6.22 1.49 -2.01
CA PHE A 76 6.83 1.15 -0.73
C PHE A 76 7.47 -0.24 -0.74
N TYR A 77 6.76 -1.27 -1.19
CA TYR A 77 7.33 -2.63 -1.26
C TYR A 77 8.48 -2.74 -2.27
N ARG A 78 8.40 -2.05 -3.42
CA ARG A 78 9.56 -1.98 -4.33
C ARG A 78 10.77 -1.32 -3.67
N TRP A 79 10.55 -0.25 -2.91
CA TRP A 79 11.62 0.42 -2.18
C TRP A 79 12.23 -0.51 -1.11
N LEU A 80 11.42 -1.31 -0.39
CA LEU A 80 11.92 -2.29 0.57
C LEU A 80 12.82 -3.34 -0.09
N VAL A 81 12.45 -3.83 -1.28
CA VAL A 81 13.28 -4.75 -2.06
C VAL A 81 14.58 -4.08 -2.50
N GLN A 82 14.51 -2.85 -3.02
CA GLN A 82 15.70 -2.08 -3.42
C GLN A 82 16.65 -1.79 -2.25
N ALA A 83 16.11 -1.63 -1.05
CA ALA A 83 16.87 -1.45 0.18
C ALA A 83 17.42 -2.77 0.77
N GLY A 84 17.20 -3.92 0.12
CA GLY A 84 17.64 -5.23 0.59
C GLY A 84 16.90 -5.74 1.84
N LEU A 85 15.72 -5.18 2.12
CA LEU A 85 14.92 -5.53 3.31
C LEU A 85 13.91 -6.65 3.03
N LEU A 86 13.61 -6.91 1.77
CA LEU A 86 12.74 -7.99 1.29
C LEU A 86 13.34 -8.58 0.02
N ASP A 87 13.18 -9.89 -0.18
CA ASP A 87 13.64 -10.56 -1.40
C ASP A 87 12.70 -10.31 -2.58
N THR A 88 11.39 -10.23 -2.30
CA THR A 88 10.35 -10.04 -3.33
C THR A 88 9.23 -9.13 -2.83
N THR A 89 8.41 -8.64 -3.77
CA THR A 89 7.27 -7.77 -3.44
C THR A 89 5.95 -8.56 -3.46
N PRO A 90 5.13 -8.45 -2.40
CA PRO A 90 3.83 -9.13 -2.33
C PRO A 90 2.78 -8.54 -3.28
N ILE A 91 3.08 -7.39 -3.92
CA ILE A 91 2.14 -6.65 -4.75
C ILE A 91 2.37 -6.79 -6.25
N ALA A 92 3.47 -7.41 -6.69
CA ALA A 92 3.84 -7.46 -8.12
C ALA A 92 2.77 -8.08 -9.02
N ALA A 93 1.97 -9.01 -8.49
CA ALA A 93 0.92 -9.71 -9.25
C ALA A 93 -0.51 -9.41 -8.75
N VAL A 94 -0.70 -8.40 -7.89
CA VAL A 94 -2.02 -8.08 -7.34
C VAL A 94 -2.95 -7.56 -8.44
N ARG A 95 -4.15 -8.15 -8.51
CA ARG A 95 -5.19 -7.73 -9.45
C ARG A 95 -5.59 -6.29 -9.16
N ARG A 96 -5.49 -5.42 -10.17
CA ARG A 96 -5.99 -4.04 -10.07
C ARG A 96 -7.51 -4.05 -10.15
N PRO A 97 -8.21 -3.21 -9.36
CA PRO A 97 -9.64 -3.03 -9.52
C PRO A 97 -9.94 -2.47 -10.91
N THR A 98 -10.83 -3.15 -11.62
CA THR A 98 -11.29 -2.75 -12.95
C THR A 98 -12.45 -1.76 -12.77
N ARG A 99 -12.46 -0.67 -13.55
CA ARG A 99 -13.62 0.23 -13.60
C ARG A 99 -14.85 -0.59 -14.02
N PRO A 100 -16.01 -0.49 -13.35
CA PRO A 100 -17.26 -0.92 -13.98
C PRO A 100 -17.39 -0.13 -15.29
N SER A 101 -17.51 -0.83 -16.42
CA SER A 101 -17.92 -0.17 -17.65
C SER A 101 -19.31 0.44 -17.40
N ASP A 102 -19.46 1.75 -17.64
CA ASP A 102 -20.80 2.34 -17.74
C ASP A 102 -21.60 1.51 -18.75
N PRO A 103 -22.81 1.03 -18.42
CA PRO A 103 -23.72 0.58 -19.45
C PRO A 103 -24.13 1.83 -20.24
N THR A 104 -23.70 1.89 -21.50
CA THR A 104 -24.24 2.83 -22.50
C THR A 104 -25.72 2.56 -22.72
#